data_AF-A0A9W6TJY0-F1
#
_entry.id   AF-A0A9W6TJY0-F1
#
_cell.length_a   1.000
_cell.length_b   1.000
_cell.length_c   1.000
_cell.angle_alpha   90.00
_cell.angle_beta   90.00
_cell.angle_gamma   90.00
#
_symmetry.space_group_name_H-M   'P 1'
#
loop_
_entity.id
_entity.type
_entity.pdbx_description
1 polymer ?
#
loop_
_entity_poly.entity_id
_entity_poly.type
_entity_poly.pdbx_seq_one_letter_code
_entity_poly.pdbx_strand_id
1 'polypeptide(L)'
;MWLSQYLGFLVVMAGVASSSKNVTYPTKSGVKIWVDPDTPKNHQVYTSSRGRKWDLVMSDEFNMPNRSFRPGDDHIWTSLEKPDGVNGALELYSHNMTSTQCDDDGTCYFYIKSIDEVNVINVYNMYTHPPGYVDAYFFYRSAMVQSWNKFCYQGGMVEVRVQLPGAVTKASGNPDLALGKNSKVKTGKYYPTWPGEEHFIAFV
;
A
#
# COMPACT_ATOMS: atom_id res chain seq x y z
N MET A 1 38.41 49.69 55.46
CA MET A 1 39.00 48.72 54.53
C MET A 1 37.95 47.65 54.29
N TRP A 2 37.22 47.76 53.18
CA TRP A 2 36.05 46.93 52.85
C TRP A 2 36.50 45.66 52.10
N LEU A 3 36.11 44.47 52.58
CA LEU A 3 36.15 43.24 51.78
C LEU A 3 34.88 43.20 50.91
N SER A 4 35.03 43.29 49.59
CA SER A 4 33.95 43.08 48.63
C SER A 4 33.90 41.60 48.23
N GLN A 5 32.78 40.94 48.50
CA GLN A 5 32.46 39.59 48.05
C GLN A 5 32.00 39.62 46.58
N TYR A 6 32.63 38.80 45.74
CA TYR A 6 32.16 38.53 44.39
C TYR A 6 30.95 37.58 44.44
N LEU A 7 29.78 38.03 43.98
CA LEU A 7 28.68 37.15 43.56
C LEU A 7 28.59 37.18 42.03
N GLY A 8 28.95 36.06 41.40
CA GLY A 8 28.72 35.83 39.97
C GLY A 8 27.24 35.52 39.72
N PHE A 9 26.58 36.31 38.88
CA PHE A 9 25.24 36.02 38.37
C PHE A 9 25.35 35.08 37.17
N LEU A 10 24.86 33.84 37.33
CA LEU A 10 24.66 32.89 36.24
C LEU A 10 23.28 33.17 35.62
N VAL A 11 23.26 33.78 34.43
CA VAL A 11 22.04 33.96 33.64
C VAL A 11 21.78 32.67 32.86
N VAL A 12 20.79 31.89 33.30
CA VAL A 12 20.29 30.74 32.53
C VAL A 12 19.31 31.27 31.49
N MET A 13 19.77 31.40 30.25
CA MET A 13 18.89 31.65 29.09
C MET A 13 18.09 30.37 28.81
N ALA A 14 16.85 30.32 29.29
CA ALA A 14 15.89 29.32 28.85
C ALA A 14 15.52 29.61 27.38
N GLY A 15 16.20 28.95 26.45
CA GLY A 15 15.83 28.96 25.04
C GLY A 15 14.45 28.32 24.89
N VAL A 16 13.43 29.14 24.65
CA VAL A 16 12.11 28.66 24.22
C VAL A 16 12.30 28.12 22.81
N ALA A 17 12.44 26.80 22.67
CA ALA A 17 12.35 26.13 21.38
C ALA A 17 10.94 26.38 20.84
N SER A 18 10.81 27.35 19.92
CA SER A 18 9.58 27.57 19.18
C SER A 18 9.36 26.36 18.29
N SER A 19 8.43 25.49 18.69
CA SER A 19 7.89 24.45 17.83
C SER A 19 7.40 25.11 16.56
N SER A 20 8.05 24.79 15.43
CA SER A 20 7.59 25.20 14.11
C SER A 20 6.16 24.72 13.95
N LYS A 21 5.20 25.65 13.94
CA LYS A 21 3.80 25.34 13.62
C LYS A 21 3.81 24.64 12.26
N ASN A 22 3.37 23.39 12.23
CA ASN A 22 3.17 22.65 10.98
C ASN A 22 2.37 23.55 10.02
N VAL A 23 2.98 23.91 8.90
CA VAL A 23 2.37 24.76 7.87
C VAL A 23 1.44 23.89 7.02
N THR A 24 0.41 23.33 7.65
CA THR A 24 -0.70 22.72 6.93
C THR A 24 -1.85 23.71 6.98
N TYR A 25 -2.13 24.32 5.83
CA TYR A 25 -3.31 25.17 5.70
C TYR A 25 -4.53 24.27 5.83
N PRO A 26 -5.41 24.50 6.83
CA PRO A 26 -6.62 23.72 6.95
C PRO A 26 -7.47 23.98 5.70
N THR A 27 -8.00 22.91 5.12
CA THR A 27 -8.94 23.05 4.00
C THR A 27 -10.18 23.78 4.50
N LYS A 28 -10.74 24.67 3.67
CA LYS A 28 -11.98 25.39 4.00
C LYS A 28 -13.16 24.43 4.22
N SER A 29 -13.12 23.25 3.59
CA SER A 29 -14.11 22.18 3.73
C SER A 29 -13.95 21.37 5.02
N GLY A 30 -12.82 21.46 5.72
CA GLY A 30 -12.52 20.61 6.88
C GLY A 30 -12.11 19.17 6.51
N VAL A 31 -12.04 18.84 5.23
CA VAL A 31 -11.58 17.54 4.71
C VAL A 31 -10.04 17.50 4.80
N LYS A 32 -9.47 16.50 5.48
CA LYS A 32 -8.01 16.35 5.52
C LYS A 32 -7.49 15.98 4.14
N ILE A 33 -6.26 16.39 3.81
CA ILE A 33 -5.70 16.28 2.46
C ILE A 33 -5.58 14.82 1.97
N TRP A 34 -5.36 13.87 2.87
CA TRP A 34 -5.05 12.47 2.55
C TRP A 34 -6.04 11.46 3.14
N VAL A 35 -7.13 11.94 3.75
CA VAL A 35 -8.14 11.09 4.39
C VAL A 35 -9.39 11.16 3.54
N ASP A 36 -9.86 9.99 3.11
CA ASP A 36 -11.12 9.84 2.38
C ASP A 36 -12.27 10.49 3.16
N PRO A 37 -13.07 11.37 2.54
CA PRO A 37 -14.27 11.94 3.15
C PRO A 37 -15.26 10.90 3.70
N ASP A 38 -15.29 9.71 3.10
CA ASP A 38 -16.19 8.62 3.48
C ASP A 38 -15.65 7.81 4.68
N THR A 39 -14.39 8.01 5.09
CA THR A 39 -13.84 7.31 6.27
C THR A 39 -14.63 7.67 7.53
N PRO A 40 -15.25 6.67 8.20
CA PRO A 40 -16.11 6.92 9.36
C PRO A 40 -15.39 7.64 10.50
N LYS A 41 -16.07 8.57 11.17
CA LYS A 41 -15.48 9.40 12.24
C LYS A 41 -14.87 8.59 13.39
N ASN A 42 -15.43 7.41 13.69
CA ASN A 42 -14.94 6.49 14.71
C ASN A 42 -13.67 5.73 14.30
N HIS A 43 -13.23 5.82 13.05
CA HIS A 43 -11.97 5.25 12.54
C HIS A 43 -10.88 6.32 12.34
N GLN A 44 -11.17 7.59 12.61
CA GLN A 44 -10.19 8.67 12.45
C GLN A 44 -9.25 8.84 13.64
N VAL A 45 -9.50 8.13 14.75
CA VAL A 45 -8.67 8.13 15.95
C VAL A 45 -8.57 6.72 16.49
N TYR A 46 -7.34 6.26 16.74
CA TYR A 46 -7.08 4.96 17.36
C TYR A 46 -6.38 5.13 18.70
N THR A 47 -6.75 4.31 19.69
CA THR A 47 -6.02 4.24 20.97
C THR A 47 -5.18 2.99 20.98
N SER A 48 -3.86 3.17 20.94
CA SER A 48 -2.90 2.07 20.98
C SER A 48 -3.02 1.26 22.27
N SER A 49 -2.52 0.02 22.24
CA SER A 49 -2.41 -0.86 23.42
C SER A 49 -1.62 -0.24 24.58
N ARG A 50 -0.82 0.81 24.32
CA ARG A 50 -0.06 1.58 25.31
C ARG A 50 -0.75 2.87 25.75
N GLY A 51 -2.04 3.06 25.41
CA GLY A 51 -2.85 4.22 25.78
C GLY A 51 -2.58 5.50 24.99
N ARG A 52 -1.65 5.49 24.02
CA ARG A 52 -1.40 6.64 23.13
C ARG A 52 -2.53 6.77 22.11
N LYS A 53 -3.03 7.99 21.91
CA LYS A 53 -3.96 8.32 20.82
C LYS A 53 -3.17 8.58 19.54
N TRP A 54 -3.63 8.01 18.44
CA TRP A 54 -3.11 8.21 17.09
C TRP A 54 -4.21 8.77 16.20
N ASP A 55 -3.89 9.84 15.49
CA ASP A 55 -4.78 10.43 14.51
C ASP A 55 -4.57 9.78 13.15
N LEU A 56 -5.67 9.53 12.44
CA LEU A 56 -5.62 9.07 11.06
C LEU A 56 -5.01 10.16 10.17
N VAL A 57 -3.96 9.78 9.46
CA VAL A 57 -3.19 10.65 8.56
C VAL A 57 -3.45 10.36 7.08
N MET A 58 -3.87 9.14 6.75
CA MET A 58 -4.16 8.71 5.38
C MET A 58 -5.21 7.59 5.39
N SER A 59 -6.18 7.64 4.47
CA SER A 59 -7.14 6.56 4.23
C SER A 59 -7.72 6.64 2.81
N ASP A 60 -8.20 5.50 2.33
CA ASP A 60 -8.97 5.37 1.10
C ASP A 60 -9.96 4.21 1.27
N GLU A 61 -11.26 4.46 1.11
CA GLU A 61 -12.30 3.44 1.20
C GLU A 61 -12.62 2.81 -0.17
N PHE A 62 -12.09 3.38 -1.26
CA PHE A 62 -12.30 2.93 -2.64
C PHE A 62 -13.76 2.94 -3.12
N ASN A 63 -14.60 3.80 -2.54
CA ASN A 63 -16.05 3.90 -2.84
C ASN A 63 -16.42 4.56 -4.19
N MET A 64 -15.42 4.97 -4.97
CA MET A 64 -15.61 5.62 -6.27
C MET A 64 -15.28 4.62 -7.37
N PRO A 65 -16.25 4.10 -8.14
CA PRO A 65 -16.00 3.08 -9.17
C PRO A 65 -15.26 3.64 -10.38
N ASN A 66 -14.57 2.76 -11.10
CA ASN A 66 -13.83 3.06 -12.33
C ASN A 66 -12.70 4.11 -12.17
N ARG A 67 -12.04 4.16 -11.01
CA ARG A 67 -10.84 4.99 -10.84
C ARG A 67 -9.72 4.47 -11.74
N SER A 68 -9.03 5.40 -12.40
CA SER A 68 -7.77 5.12 -13.08
C SER A 68 -6.63 5.43 -12.13
N PHE A 69 -5.70 4.50 -11.99
CA PHE A 69 -4.49 4.69 -11.19
C PHE A 69 -3.26 5.00 -12.05
N ARG A 70 -3.42 5.37 -13.33
CA ARG A 70 -2.26 5.75 -14.14
C ARG A 70 -1.57 6.97 -13.53
N PRO A 71 -0.25 7.14 -13.77
CA PRO A 71 0.47 8.30 -13.27
C PRO A 71 -0.24 9.63 -13.62
N GLY A 72 -0.71 10.35 -12.60
CA GLY A 72 -1.39 11.63 -12.73
C GLY A 72 -2.93 11.59 -12.71
N ASP A 73 -3.55 10.40 -12.81
CA ASP A 73 -5.01 10.27 -12.83
C ASP A 73 -5.62 10.23 -11.41
N ASP A 74 -4.88 9.69 -10.44
CA ASP A 74 -5.29 9.60 -9.04
C ASP A 74 -4.31 10.38 -8.15
N HIS A 75 -4.86 11.09 -7.16
CA HIS A 75 -4.10 11.97 -6.27
C HIS A 75 -3.37 11.22 -5.13
N ILE A 76 -3.79 9.99 -4.81
CA ILE A 76 -3.20 9.17 -3.73
C ILE A 76 -2.42 8.00 -4.31
N TRP A 77 -2.92 7.36 -5.37
CA TRP A 77 -2.39 6.09 -5.85
C TRP A 77 -1.79 6.20 -7.25
N THR A 78 -0.82 5.34 -7.54
CA THR A 78 -0.21 5.24 -8.86
C THR A 78 0.13 3.78 -9.14
N SER A 79 -0.43 3.23 -10.22
CA SER A 79 -0.12 1.91 -10.74
C SER A 79 1.20 1.94 -11.51
N LEU A 80 1.86 0.78 -11.61
CA LEU A 80 3.12 0.62 -12.32
C LEU A 80 2.96 -0.20 -13.60
N GLU A 81 3.80 0.10 -14.58
CA GLU A 81 3.98 -0.66 -15.81
C GLU A 81 5.45 -1.09 -15.90
N LYS A 82 5.75 -2.32 -15.47
CA LYS A 82 7.11 -2.86 -15.51
C LYS A 82 7.10 -4.38 -15.33
N PRO A 83 8.09 -5.10 -15.88
CA PRO A 83 8.34 -6.49 -15.49
C PRO A 83 8.73 -6.56 -14.02
N ASP A 84 8.24 -7.58 -13.31
CA ASP A 84 8.81 -7.89 -12.01
C ASP A 84 10.16 -8.58 -12.19
N GLY A 85 11.22 -7.85 -11.85
CA GLY A 85 12.61 -8.29 -12.00
C GLY A 85 13.20 -8.91 -10.74
N VAL A 86 12.41 -9.08 -9.67
CA VAL A 86 12.89 -9.58 -8.38
C VAL A 86 12.52 -11.06 -8.22
N ASN A 87 13.38 -11.83 -7.54
CA ASN A 87 13.09 -13.20 -7.09
C ASN A 87 12.61 -14.20 -8.17
N GLY A 88 12.93 -13.97 -9.46
CA GLY A 88 12.51 -14.86 -10.55
C GLY A 88 11.00 -14.79 -10.84
N ALA A 89 10.40 -13.62 -10.63
CA ALA A 89 8.98 -13.42 -10.87
C ALA A 89 8.58 -13.69 -12.33
N LEU A 90 7.39 -14.25 -12.50
CA LEU A 90 6.84 -14.66 -13.80
C LEU A 90 5.81 -13.65 -14.34
N GLU A 91 5.66 -12.51 -13.69
CA GLU A 91 4.59 -11.55 -13.90
C GLU A 91 5.06 -10.19 -14.41
N LEU A 92 4.22 -9.58 -15.25
CA LEU A 92 4.32 -8.21 -15.72
C LEU A 92 3.27 -7.35 -15.02
N TYR A 93 3.67 -6.26 -14.37
CA TYR A 93 2.71 -5.27 -13.86
C TYR A 93 2.26 -4.35 -14.98
N SER A 94 0.95 -4.15 -15.07
CA SER A 94 0.34 -3.25 -16.04
C SER A 94 -0.75 -2.38 -15.44
N HIS A 95 -0.87 -1.16 -15.96
CA HIS A 95 -1.83 -0.18 -15.46
C HIS A 95 -3.29 -0.61 -15.64
N ASN A 96 -3.60 -1.45 -16.62
CA ASN A 96 -4.96 -1.87 -16.97
C ASN A 96 -5.45 -3.11 -16.20
N MET A 97 -4.65 -3.61 -15.25
CA MET A 97 -4.98 -4.77 -14.42
C MET A 97 -5.50 -4.38 -13.04
N THR A 98 -5.88 -3.12 -12.84
CA THR A 98 -6.42 -2.62 -11.57
C THR A 98 -7.38 -1.47 -11.80
N SER A 99 -8.41 -1.39 -10.95
CA SER A 99 -9.31 -0.25 -10.83
C SER A 99 -10.12 -0.43 -9.54
N THR A 100 -11.18 0.36 -9.40
CA THR A 100 -12.20 0.21 -8.37
C THR A 100 -13.52 -0.21 -9.01
N GLN A 101 -14.29 -1.02 -8.29
CA GLN A 101 -15.61 -1.47 -8.72
C GLN A 101 -16.56 -1.46 -7.52
N CYS A 102 -17.86 -1.34 -7.79
CA CYS A 102 -18.90 -1.57 -6.80
C CYS A 102 -19.82 -2.68 -7.28
N ASP A 103 -20.15 -3.60 -6.38
CA ASP A 103 -21.15 -4.65 -6.62
C ASP A 103 -22.58 -4.08 -6.44
N ASP A 104 -23.58 -4.84 -6.90
CA ASP A 104 -25.00 -4.45 -6.82
C ASP A 104 -25.50 -4.28 -5.37
N ASP A 105 -24.80 -4.87 -4.39
CA ASP A 105 -25.12 -4.74 -2.96
C ASP A 105 -24.58 -3.45 -2.32
N GLY A 106 -23.90 -2.61 -3.12
CA GLY A 106 -23.29 -1.34 -2.69
C GLY A 106 -21.89 -1.49 -2.10
N THR A 107 -21.32 -2.70 -2.09
CA THR A 107 -19.93 -2.91 -1.67
C THR A 107 -18.98 -2.45 -2.76
N CYS A 108 -18.20 -1.42 -2.48
CA CYS A 108 -17.13 -0.96 -3.36
C CYS A 108 -15.77 -1.50 -2.90
N TYR A 109 -14.89 -1.75 -3.86
CA TYR A 109 -13.57 -2.29 -3.60
C TYR A 109 -12.58 -1.91 -4.69
N PHE A 110 -11.33 -1.79 -4.27
CA PHE A 110 -10.17 -1.88 -5.14
C PHE A 110 -9.93 -3.33 -5.57
N TYR A 111 -9.61 -3.56 -6.84
CA TYR A 111 -9.25 -4.89 -7.32
C TYR A 111 -7.94 -4.89 -8.11
N ILE A 112 -7.28 -6.05 -8.07
CA ILE A 112 -6.20 -6.43 -8.97
C ILE A 112 -6.68 -7.65 -9.74
N LYS A 113 -6.52 -7.57 -11.06
CA LYS A 113 -6.79 -8.66 -11.98
C LYS A 113 -5.46 -9.30 -12.37
N SER A 114 -5.45 -10.62 -12.42
CA SER A 114 -4.34 -11.39 -12.97
C SER A 114 -4.84 -12.25 -14.12
N ILE A 115 -4.09 -12.28 -15.22
CA ILE A 115 -4.42 -13.06 -16.41
C ILE A 115 -3.19 -13.83 -16.89
N ASP A 116 -3.45 -14.97 -17.55
CA ASP A 116 -2.44 -15.74 -18.26
C ASP A 116 -2.18 -15.08 -19.60
N GLU A 117 -1.01 -14.48 -19.77
CA GLU A 117 -0.61 -13.77 -20.98
C GLU A 117 0.90 -13.80 -21.13
N VAL A 118 1.37 -14.44 -22.20
CA VAL A 118 2.80 -14.55 -22.48
C VAL A 118 3.31 -13.24 -23.04
N ASN A 119 4.15 -12.57 -22.27
CA ASN A 119 4.87 -11.37 -22.64
C ASN A 119 6.37 -11.68 -22.74
N VAL A 120 7.00 -11.26 -23.84
CA VAL A 120 8.43 -11.48 -24.07
C VAL A 120 9.11 -10.11 -24.17
N ILE A 121 10.11 -9.90 -23.32
CA ILE A 121 10.88 -8.66 -23.30
C ILE A 121 12.33 -9.00 -23.63
N ASN A 122 12.86 -8.36 -24.67
CA ASN A 122 14.25 -8.49 -25.03
C ASN A 122 15.10 -7.57 -24.13
N VAL A 123 15.95 -8.17 -23.29
CA VAL A 123 16.77 -7.46 -22.30
C VAL A 123 18.25 -7.75 -22.52
N TYR A 124 19.09 -6.75 -22.26
CA TYR A 124 20.54 -6.95 -22.29
C TYR A 124 21.02 -7.57 -20.98
N ASN A 125 21.61 -8.76 -21.06
CA ASN A 125 22.12 -9.48 -19.90
C ASN A 125 23.66 -9.34 -19.82
N MET A 126 24.14 -8.61 -18.83
CA MET A 126 25.57 -8.43 -18.55
C MET A 126 26.21 -9.64 -17.85
N TYR A 127 25.40 -10.55 -17.32
CA TYR A 127 25.84 -11.72 -16.55
C TYR A 127 26.05 -12.98 -17.42
N THR A 128 25.67 -12.97 -18.69
CA THR A 128 26.00 -14.06 -19.64
C THR A 128 27.41 -13.87 -20.21
N HIS A 129 28.05 -14.95 -20.65
CA HIS A 129 29.39 -14.90 -21.27
C HIS A 129 29.35 -15.58 -22.65
N PRO A 130 29.39 -14.82 -23.77
CA PRO A 130 29.50 -13.35 -23.83
C PRO A 130 28.22 -12.61 -23.38
N PRO A 131 28.34 -11.36 -22.89
CA PRO A 131 27.19 -10.50 -22.64
C PRO A 131 26.39 -10.27 -23.92
N GLY A 132 25.07 -10.30 -23.82
CA GLY A 132 24.21 -10.21 -25.01
C GLY A 132 22.75 -10.00 -24.68
N TYR A 133 21.96 -9.76 -25.73
CA TYR A 133 20.51 -9.69 -25.62
C TYR A 133 19.92 -11.09 -25.45
N VAL A 134 19.00 -11.22 -24.49
CA VAL A 134 18.26 -12.44 -24.20
C VAL A 134 16.78 -12.12 -24.07
N ASP A 135 15.95 -13.10 -24.40
CA ASP A 135 14.50 -12.99 -24.23
C ASP A 135 14.11 -13.43 -22.82
N ALA A 136 13.46 -12.51 -22.09
CA ALA A 136 12.84 -12.79 -20.80
C ALA A 136 11.35 -13.05 -21.00
N TYR A 137 10.86 -14.17 -20.45
CA TYR A 137 9.47 -14.62 -20.58
C TYR A 137 8.70 -14.34 -19.29
N PHE A 138 7.57 -13.66 -19.42
CA PHE A 138 6.59 -13.45 -18.38
C PHE A 138 5.30 -14.13 -18.80
N PHE A 139 4.73 -14.96 -17.93
CA PHE A 139 3.56 -15.78 -18.25
C PHE A 139 2.25 -15.18 -17.73
N TYR A 140 2.36 -14.22 -16.81
CA TYR A 140 1.22 -13.59 -16.17
C TYR A 140 1.28 -12.08 -16.33
N ARG A 141 0.11 -11.46 -16.43
CA ARG A 141 -0.02 -10.01 -16.33
C ARG A 141 -0.91 -9.68 -15.14
N SER A 142 -0.44 -8.79 -14.26
CA SER A 142 -1.10 -8.38 -13.02
C SER A 142 -0.96 -6.87 -12.83
N ALA A 143 -1.31 -6.35 -11.66
CA ALA A 143 -1.11 -4.94 -11.30
C ALA A 143 -0.35 -4.78 -9.99
N MET A 144 0.41 -3.69 -9.91
CA MET A 144 0.99 -3.17 -8.68
C MET A 144 0.61 -1.70 -8.57
N VAL A 145 0.18 -1.29 -7.37
CA VAL A 145 -0.23 0.09 -7.07
C VAL A 145 0.54 0.57 -5.85
N GLN A 146 1.06 1.79 -5.93
CA GLN A 146 1.84 2.44 -4.88
C GLN A 146 1.19 3.77 -4.48
N SER A 147 1.43 4.20 -3.25
CA SER A 147 1.05 5.55 -2.83
C SER A 147 1.93 6.59 -3.52
N TRP A 148 1.37 7.73 -3.90
CA TRP A 148 2.08 8.81 -4.60
C TRP A 148 3.17 9.42 -3.70
N ASN A 149 2.89 9.50 -2.40
CA ASN A 149 3.81 10.06 -1.43
C ASN A 149 4.90 9.10 -0.96
N LYS A 150 4.88 7.81 -1.38
CA LYS A 150 5.82 6.75 -0.95
C LYS A 150 6.12 6.89 0.55
N PHE A 151 5.05 6.88 1.32
CA PHE A 151 5.08 7.30 2.72
C PHE A 151 6.19 6.56 3.47
N CYS A 152 7.15 7.30 4.01
CA CYS A 152 8.17 6.72 4.88
C CYS A 152 7.52 6.25 6.19
N TYR A 153 7.13 4.97 6.23
CA TYR A 153 6.53 4.35 7.39
C TYR A 153 7.55 4.12 8.50
N GLN A 154 7.63 5.06 9.44
CA GLN A 154 8.55 4.99 10.58
C GLN A 154 7.88 4.43 11.85
N GLY A 155 6.55 4.34 11.87
CA GLY A 155 5.78 3.83 12.99
C GLY A 155 4.32 4.27 12.94
N GLY A 156 3.44 3.50 13.59
CA GLY A 156 2.01 3.73 13.57
C GLY A 156 1.25 2.41 13.44
N MET A 157 0.12 2.46 12.76
CA MET A 157 -0.68 1.31 12.39
C MET A 157 -1.17 1.49 10.96
N VAL A 158 -1.10 0.41 10.18
CA VAL A 158 -1.79 0.29 8.90
C VAL A 158 -2.86 -0.77 9.08
N GLU A 159 -4.09 -0.43 8.76
CA GLU A 159 -5.22 -1.36 8.76
C GLU A 159 -5.78 -1.46 7.35
N VAL A 160 -6.08 -2.69 6.94
CA VAL A 160 -6.59 -3.01 5.61
C VAL A 160 -7.62 -4.11 5.71
N ARG A 161 -8.67 -3.98 4.93
CA ARG A 161 -9.65 -5.04 4.73
C ARG A 161 -9.43 -5.63 3.34
N VAL A 162 -8.81 -6.81 3.29
CA VAL A 162 -8.45 -7.47 2.02
C VAL A 162 -9.09 -8.84 1.93
N GLN A 163 -9.56 -9.17 0.72
CA GLN A 163 -9.88 -10.53 0.33
C GLN A 163 -8.74 -11.08 -0.54
N LEU A 164 -8.11 -12.15 -0.07
CA LEU A 164 -7.02 -12.80 -0.81
C LEU A 164 -7.56 -13.52 -2.06
N PRO A 165 -6.75 -13.62 -3.13
CA PRO A 165 -7.15 -14.32 -4.34
C PRO A 165 -7.42 -15.80 -4.07
N GLY A 166 -8.44 -16.34 -4.74
CA GLY A 166 -8.82 -17.74 -4.62
C GLY A 166 -9.77 -18.17 -5.73
N ALA A 167 -9.52 -19.35 -6.28
CA ALA A 167 -10.39 -20.00 -7.24
C ALA A 167 -11.59 -20.60 -6.49
N VAL A 168 -12.57 -19.75 -6.18
CA VAL A 168 -13.75 -20.09 -5.35
C VAL A 168 -15.04 -20.28 -6.16
N THR A 169 -14.96 -20.23 -7.49
CA THR A 169 -16.09 -20.49 -8.38
C THR A 169 -16.31 -21.99 -8.55
N LYS A 170 -17.54 -22.44 -8.80
CA LYS A 170 -17.82 -23.85 -9.09
C LYS A 170 -17.05 -24.38 -10.31
N ALA A 171 -16.79 -23.51 -11.29
CA ALA A 171 -16.04 -23.85 -12.50
C ALA A 171 -14.55 -24.13 -12.25
N SER A 172 -14.00 -23.69 -11.11
CA SER A 172 -12.57 -23.90 -10.77
C SER A 172 -12.20 -25.36 -10.51
N GLY A 173 -13.16 -26.24 -10.24
CA GLY A 173 -12.89 -27.60 -9.79
C GLY A 173 -12.27 -27.69 -8.39
N ASN A 174 -12.31 -26.60 -7.61
CA ASN A 174 -11.75 -26.56 -6.27
C ASN A 174 -12.53 -27.50 -5.31
N PRO A 175 -11.91 -28.59 -4.82
CA PRO A 175 -12.57 -29.57 -3.96
C PRO A 175 -12.86 -29.01 -2.56
N ASP A 176 -12.15 -27.96 -2.14
CA ASP A 176 -12.30 -27.36 -0.81
C ASP A 176 -13.64 -26.61 -0.67
N LEU A 177 -14.30 -26.26 -1.79
CA LEU A 177 -15.64 -25.64 -1.80
C LEU A 177 -16.71 -26.52 -1.14
N ALA A 178 -16.53 -27.85 -1.17
CA ALA A 178 -17.46 -28.79 -0.54
C ALA A 178 -17.28 -28.89 0.99
N LEU A 179 -16.15 -28.42 1.52
CA LEU A 179 -15.82 -28.55 2.94
C LEU A 179 -16.48 -27.46 3.79
N GLY A 180 -17.07 -26.43 3.17
CA GLY A 180 -17.72 -25.31 3.87
C GLY A 180 -16.77 -24.13 4.14
N LYS A 181 -17.34 -22.99 4.54
CA LYS A 181 -16.66 -21.68 4.55
C LYS A 181 -15.46 -21.57 5.52
N ASN A 182 -15.43 -22.38 6.57
CA ASN A 182 -14.41 -22.30 7.65
C ASN A 182 -13.50 -23.53 7.70
N SER A 183 -13.52 -24.36 6.65
CA SER A 183 -12.72 -25.58 6.63
C SER A 183 -11.30 -25.30 6.16
N LYS A 184 -10.34 -26.06 6.71
CA LYS A 184 -8.94 -25.96 6.33
C LYS A 184 -8.75 -26.44 4.89
N VAL A 185 -8.09 -25.63 4.07
CA VAL A 185 -7.74 -25.96 2.69
C VAL A 185 -6.80 -27.17 2.64
N LYS A 186 -7.05 -28.08 1.70
CA LYS A 186 -6.22 -29.28 1.52
C LYS A 186 -5.03 -29.02 0.61
N THR A 187 -5.16 -28.07 -0.30
CA THR A 187 -4.11 -27.73 -1.27
C THR A 187 -4.06 -26.23 -1.55
N GLY A 188 -2.86 -25.67 -1.63
CA GLY A 188 -2.65 -24.27 -2.01
C GLY A 188 -2.90 -23.99 -3.50
N LYS A 189 -3.11 -25.01 -4.34
CA LYS A 189 -3.28 -24.85 -5.79
C LYS A 189 -4.42 -23.91 -6.19
N TYR A 190 -5.50 -23.89 -5.42
CA TYR A 190 -6.68 -23.06 -5.68
C TYR A 190 -6.66 -21.72 -4.94
N TYR A 191 -5.64 -21.48 -4.13
CA TYR A 191 -5.49 -20.31 -3.30
C TYR A 191 -4.07 -19.79 -3.51
N PRO A 192 -3.79 -19.19 -4.69
CA PRO A 192 -2.46 -18.72 -5.02
C PRO A 192 -2.10 -17.55 -4.07
N THR A 193 -1.47 -17.89 -2.97
CA THR A 193 -0.69 -16.98 -2.15
C THR A 193 0.76 -17.20 -2.58
N TRP A 194 1.43 -16.17 -3.09
CA TRP A 194 2.83 -16.27 -3.46
C TRP A 194 3.65 -16.91 -2.32
N PRO A 195 4.53 -17.89 -2.58
CA PRO A 195 5.33 -18.48 -1.53
C PRO A 195 6.50 -17.54 -1.21
N GLY A 196 6.50 -16.92 -0.03
CA GLY A 196 7.76 -16.48 0.60
C GLY A 196 7.91 -15.03 1.03
N GLU A 197 6.94 -14.15 0.82
CA GLU A 197 6.96 -12.83 1.48
C GLU A 197 5.57 -12.54 2.04
N GLU A 198 5.48 -12.39 3.36
CA GLU A 198 4.32 -11.88 4.09
C GLU A 198 4.05 -10.38 3.77
N HIS A 199 4.43 -9.93 2.57
CA HIS A 199 4.45 -8.56 2.11
C HIS A 199 3.87 -8.43 0.70
N PHE A 200 2.67 -8.98 0.46
CA PHE A 200 1.85 -8.52 -0.67
C PHE A 200 0.59 -7.80 -0.19
N ILE A 201 0.84 -6.82 0.68
CA ILE A 201 0.38 -5.46 0.44
C ILE A 201 1.64 -4.60 0.57
N ALA A 202 2.40 -4.47 -0.52
CA ALA A 202 3.53 -3.57 -0.58
C ALA A 202 3.03 -2.12 -0.63
N PHE A 203 2.58 -1.59 0.51
CA PHE A 203 2.62 -0.15 0.71
C PHE A 203 4.09 0.23 0.93
N VAL A 204 4.71 0.81 -0.10
CA VAL A 204 5.81 1.74 0.10
C VAL A 204 5.23 3.13 0.29
#